data_AF-A0A833AS46-F1
#
_entry.id   AF-A0A833AS46-F1
#
_cell.length_a   1.000
_cell.length_b   1.000
_cell.length_c   1.000
_cell.angle_alpha   90.00
_cell.angle_beta   90.00
_cell.angle_gamma   90.00
#
_symmetry.space_group_name_H-M   'P 1'
#
loop_
_entity.id
_entity.type
_entity.pdbx_description
1 polymer ?
#
loop_
_entity_poly.entity_id
_entity_poly.type
_entity_poly.pdbx_seq_one_letter_code
_entity_poly.pdbx_strand_id
1 'polypeptide(L)'
;IQADEIMDSASEILLAAAKFTDGLPVDRYTFLFHFENKDVFSGGAWEHNYSSIYSFGEASIETMLKRDIVGTMAHEFFHIITPLHIHSELVEHFNFVKPQASEHLWLYEGTTEWASKIMQLRGDLISLEDYLNILKNKLRINDHFRKDYSLSQLALDSFSMAGKGQYGNIYHRGALVAGLLDLRLLELSNGKRGLREVLIELTQRYGPNKPFSEEEFFNTFTSLTYPEIADIFNRYVKSAEAIPMRDYYGKIGIVYTETVHTGQIDTTAGLKLTMQNQKVVFNDLPEQTLAMGLQNGDAIKAINGKEFTMKNFRALFREINMLGLDEPYTVTVARDGEEHTITLKKFTKEKIERHVFEIMDDPTPEQLALRQAWLKNL
;
A
#
# COMPACT_ATOMS: atom_id res chain seq x y z
N ILE A 1 -1.81 26.77 -3.78
CA ILE A 1 -2.16 26.00 -2.57
C ILE A 1 -1.64 26.78 -1.37
N GLN A 2 -2.42 26.88 -0.30
CA GLN A 2 -2.03 27.58 0.93
C GLN A 2 -1.91 26.62 2.11
N ALA A 3 -1.17 27.01 3.15
CA ALA A 3 -0.88 26.14 4.30
C ALA A 3 -2.12 25.87 5.16
N ASP A 4 -3.02 26.84 5.28
CA ASP A 4 -4.31 26.71 5.96
C ASP A 4 -5.22 25.67 5.30
N GLU A 5 -5.33 25.69 3.97
CA GLU A 5 -6.13 24.69 3.22
C GLU A 5 -5.68 23.25 3.49
N ILE A 6 -4.36 23.02 3.59
CA ILE A 6 -3.78 21.71 3.90
C ILE A 6 -4.06 21.34 5.36
N MET A 7 -3.86 22.28 6.29
CA MET A 7 -4.06 22.04 7.71
C MET A 7 -5.53 21.76 8.05
N ASP A 8 -6.45 22.50 7.44
CA ASP A 8 -7.89 22.26 7.58
C ASP A 8 -8.25 20.85 7.09
N SER A 9 -7.67 20.43 5.97
CA SER A 9 -7.85 19.08 5.42
C SER A 9 -7.23 17.98 6.29
N ALA A 10 -6.23 18.31 7.10
CA ALA A 10 -5.51 17.36 7.95
C ALA A 10 -5.99 17.35 9.41
N SER A 11 -6.82 18.30 9.82
CA SER A 11 -7.18 18.47 11.24
C SER A 11 -7.91 17.24 11.80
N GLU A 12 -8.84 16.67 11.03
CA GLU A 12 -9.60 15.49 11.46
C GLU A 12 -8.73 14.24 11.59
N ILE A 13 -7.75 14.05 10.69
CA ILE A 13 -6.83 12.92 10.76
C ILE A 13 -5.88 13.01 11.95
N LEU A 14 -5.43 14.21 12.31
CA LEU A 14 -4.60 14.40 13.50
C LEU A 14 -5.38 14.13 14.79
N LEU A 15 -6.67 14.49 14.83
CA LEU A 15 -7.56 14.13 15.93
C LEU A 15 -7.80 12.63 16.00
N ALA A 16 -7.99 11.95 14.87
CA ALA A 16 -8.12 10.50 14.81
C ALA A 16 -6.83 9.81 15.27
N ALA A 17 -5.66 10.29 14.81
CA ALA A 17 -4.36 9.78 15.24
C ALA A 17 -4.14 9.97 16.75
N ALA A 18 -4.46 11.14 17.30
CA ALA A 18 -4.35 11.40 18.73
C ALA A 18 -5.23 10.50 19.58
N LYS A 19 -6.46 10.18 19.13
CA LYS A 19 -7.31 9.18 19.80
C LYS A 19 -6.70 7.78 19.70
N PHE A 20 -6.27 7.41 18.48
CA PHE A 20 -5.68 6.11 18.20
C PHE A 20 -4.42 5.83 19.03
N THR A 21 -3.64 6.85 19.38
CA THR A 21 -2.44 6.69 20.20
C THR A 21 -2.66 6.93 21.70
N ASP A 22 -3.89 7.18 22.13
CA ASP A 22 -4.25 7.56 23.51
C ASP A 22 -3.47 8.80 24.01
N GLY A 23 -3.49 9.85 23.18
CA GLY A 23 -2.67 11.05 23.35
C GLY A 23 -1.43 11.04 22.46
N LEU A 24 -0.88 12.24 22.21
CA LEU A 24 0.30 12.38 21.37
C LEU A 24 1.58 12.32 22.21
N PRO A 25 2.64 11.62 21.75
CA PRO A 25 3.91 11.55 22.46
C PRO A 25 4.73 12.85 22.40
N VAL A 26 4.25 13.87 21.66
CA VAL A 26 4.95 15.14 21.43
C VAL A 26 4.03 16.34 21.64
N ASP A 27 4.56 17.40 22.23
CA ASP A 27 3.81 18.65 22.46
C ASP A 27 3.60 19.47 21.19
N ARG A 28 4.48 19.29 20.19
CA ARG A 28 4.46 20.03 18.92
C ARG A 28 5.00 19.16 17.79
N TYR A 29 4.27 19.14 16.68
CA TYR A 29 4.68 18.49 15.45
C TYR A 29 4.51 19.46 14.27
N THR A 30 5.46 19.49 13.32
CA THR A 30 5.47 20.44 12.20
C THR A 30 5.41 19.71 10.85
N PHE A 31 4.43 20.05 10.02
CA PHE A 31 4.35 19.56 8.64
C PHE A 31 5.03 20.56 7.70
N LEU A 32 6.13 20.15 7.07
CA LEU A 32 6.98 21.00 6.22
C LEU A 32 6.74 20.66 4.75
N PHE A 33 6.06 21.56 4.03
CA PHE A 33 5.76 21.37 2.61
C PHE A 33 6.72 22.13 1.72
N HIS A 34 7.27 21.42 0.74
CA HIS A 34 8.04 21.96 -0.38
C HIS A 34 7.31 21.63 -1.69
N PHE A 35 6.99 22.66 -2.46
CA PHE A 35 6.31 22.52 -3.75
C PHE A 35 7.28 22.82 -4.90
N GLU A 36 7.50 21.82 -5.75
CA GLU A 36 8.34 21.91 -6.94
C GLU A 36 7.58 22.58 -8.11
N ASN A 37 8.26 23.47 -8.83
CA ASN A 37 7.72 24.20 -10.00
C ASN A 37 7.59 23.33 -11.28
N LYS A 38 7.78 22.01 -11.18
CA LYS A 38 7.71 21.07 -12.30
C LYS A 38 6.52 20.13 -12.11
N ASP A 39 5.94 19.67 -13.22
CA ASP A 39 4.98 18.55 -13.25
C ASP A 39 5.68 17.24 -12.79
N VAL A 40 6.02 17.14 -11.51
CA VAL A 40 6.53 15.92 -10.91
C VAL A 40 5.32 15.09 -10.52
N PHE A 41 5.13 13.95 -11.19
CA PHE A 41 4.01 13.03 -10.92
C PHE A 41 4.16 12.34 -9.56
N SER A 42 5.39 12.19 -9.07
CA SER A 42 5.73 11.56 -7.79
C SER A 42 6.11 12.62 -6.76
N GLY A 43 5.38 12.64 -5.66
CA GLY A 43 5.87 13.26 -4.43
C GLY A 43 6.51 12.21 -3.51
N GLY A 44 7.19 12.70 -2.48
CA GLY A 44 7.73 11.88 -1.41
C GLY A 44 7.55 12.60 -0.08
N ALA A 45 7.56 11.84 0.99
CA ALA A 45 7.60 12.39 2.32
C ALA A 45 8.65 11.66 3.16
N TRP A 46 9.02 12.28 4.28
CA TRP A 46 10.03 11.75 5.19
C TRP A 46 9.71 12.18 6.62
N GLU A 47 9.85 11.24 7.54
CA GLU A 47 9.54 11.36 8.95
C GLU A 47 10.74 11.87 9.77
N HIS A 48 10.44 12.66 10.80
CA HIS A 48 11.38 13.08 11.83
C HIS A 48 10.68 13.16 13.18
N ASN A 49 11.48 13.19 14.26
CA ASN A 49 11.00 13.16 15.65
C ASN A 49 9.89 14.17 15.96
N TYR A 50 9.94 15.35 15.34
CA TYR A 50 9.01 16.47 15.61
C TYR A 50 8.47 17.14 14.35
N SER A 51 8.68 16.51 13.18
CA SER A 51 8.24 17.05 11.91
C SER A 51 8.22 15.98 10.83
N SER A 52 7.54 16.26 9.73
CA SER A 52 7.72 15.53 8.48
C SER A 52 7.88 16.50 7.33
N ILE A 53 8.68 16.10 6.35
CA ILE A 53 8.93 16.88 5.14
C ILE A 53 8.18 16.25 3.98
N TYR A 54 7.54 17.07 3.17
CA TYR A 54 6.70 16.68 2.04
C TYR A 54 7.21 17.40 0.80
N SER A 55 7.53 16.65 -0.25
CA SER A 55 7.96 17.20 -1.54
C SER A 55 6.99 16.76 -2.63
N PHE A 56 6.26 17.71 -3.22
CA PHE A 56 5.26 17.45 -4.25
C PHE A 56 5.36 18.46 -5.40
N GLY A 57 4.91 18.10 -6.60
CA GLY A 57 4.68 19.09 -7.66
C GLY A 57 3.49 19.99 -7.30
N GLU A 58 3.64 21.30 -7.48
CA GLU A 58 2.60 22.27 -7.13
C GLU A 58 1.27 21.97 -7.85
N ALA A 59 0.17 21.95 -7.10
CA ALA A 59 -1.16 21.67 -7.64
C ALA A 59 -2.27 22.33 -6.80
N SER A 60 -3.51 22.32 -7.29
CA SER A 60 -4.67 22.72 -6.49
C SER A 60 -4.88 21.79 -5.29
N ILE A 61 -5.50 22.28 -4.21
CA ILE A 61 -5.85 21.45 -3.05
C ILE A 61 -6.69 20.24 -3.46
N GLU A 62 -7.66 20.40 -4.37
CA GLU A 62 -8.45 19.29 -4.91
C GLU A 62 -7.58 18.20 -5.55
N THR A 63 -6.54 18.60 -6.30
CA THR A 63 -5.59 17.66 -6.91
C THR A 63 -4.75 16.97 -5.86
N MET A 64 -4.33 17.68 -4.81
CA MET A 64 -3.55 17.11 -3.70
C MET A 64 -4.38 16.13 -2.87
N LEU A 65 -5.65 16.44 -2.59
CA LEU A 65 -6.58 15.52 -1.92
C LEU A 65 -6.82 14.27 -2.76
N LYS A 66 -6.99 14.41 -4.08
CA LYS A 66 -7.06 13.27 -5.01
C LYS A 66 -5.78 12.41 -5.03
N ARG A 67 -4.64 12.97 -4.60
CA ARG A 67 -3.36 12.26 -4.44
C ARG A 67 -3.19 11.66 -3.04
N ASP A 68 -4.22 11.69 -2.19
CA ASP A 68 -4.20 11.20 -0.81
C ASP A 68 -3.15 11.90 0.07
N ILE A 69 -3.01 13.24 -0.05
CA ILE A 69 -2.05 13.97 0.79
C ILE A 69 -2.35 13.81 2.28
N VAL A 70 -3.63 13.75 2.65
CA VAL A 70 -4.06 13.54 4.04
C VAL A 70 -3.62 12.16 4.53
N GLY A 71 -3.76 11.12 3.71
CA GLY A 71 -3.25 9.79 4.03
C GLY A 71 -1.73 9.74 4.13
N THR A 72 -0.99 10.48 3.30
CA THR A 72 0.47 10.63 3.46
C THR A 72 0.80 11.31 4.78
N MET A 73 0.12 12.41 5.11
CA MET A 73 0.32 13.08 6.40
C MET A 73 0.03 12.16 7.59
N ALA A 74 -1.01 11.32 7.49
CA ALA A 74 -1.35 10.33 8.49
C ALA A 74 -0.21 9.30 8.70
N HIS A 75 0.37 8.81 7.60
CA HIS A 75 1.49 7.87 7.61
C HIS A 75 2.72 8.49 8.28
N GLU A 76 3.17 9.63 7.77
CA GLU A 76 4.35 10.31 8.30
C GLU A 76 4.19 10.77 9.75
N PHE A 77 2.96 11.17 10.12
CA PHE A 77 2.66 11.52 11.49
C PHE A 77 2.71 10.28 12.40
N PHE A 78 2.18 9.14 11.95
CA PHE A 78 2.17 7.93 12.75
C PHE A 78 3.57 7.36 13.01
N HIS A 79 4.58 7.75 12.21
CA HIS A 79 5.96 7.39 12.51
C HIS A 79 6.45 7.86 13.88
N ILE A 80 5.76 8.80 14.54
CA ILE A 80 5.99 9.11 15.96
C ILE A 80 5.91 7.87 16.85
N ILE A 81 5.10 6.87 16.50
CA ILE A 81 5.03 5.59 17.23
C ILE A 81 6.19 4.68 16.84
N THR A 82 6.37 4.42 15.54
CA THR A 82 7.44 3.55 15.04
C THR A 82 7.93 4.05 13.68
N PRO A 83 9.26 4.19 13.47
CA PRO A 83 10.33 3.75 14.36
C PRO A 83 10.57 4.66 15.57
N LEU A 84 10.00 5.85 15.68
CA LEU A 84 10.51 6.86 16.63
C LEU A 84 10.41 6.52 18.12
N HIS A 85 9.44 5.71 18.56
CA HIS A 85 9.34 5.23 19.96
C HIS A 85 9.47 3.71 20.09
N ILE A 86 9.51 3.01 18.97
CA ILE A 86 9.59 1.55 18.91
C ILE A 86 10.55 1.21 17.78
N HIS A 87 11.81 1.01 18.14
CA HIS A 87 12.90 0.70 17.22
C HIS A 87 13.94 -0.21 17.84
N SER A 88 14.71 -0.86 16.97
CA SER A 88 15.84 -1.69 17.39
C SER A 88 17.11 -0.88 17.62
N GLU A 89 18.10 -1.52 18.23
CA GLU A 89 19.43 -0.95 18.44
C GLU A 89 20.14 -0.60 17.13
N LEU A 90 19.74 -1.23 16.01
CA LEU A 90 20.28 -0.91 14.68
C LEU A 90 19.78 0.44 14.14
N VAL A 91 18.54 0.81 14.48
CA VAL A 91 17.93 2.08 14.08
C VAL A 91 18.37 3.21 15.02
N GLU A 92 18.49 2.93 16.32
CA GLU A 92 19.01 3.90 17.32
C GLU A 92 20.41 4.39 16.95
N HIS A 93 21.28 3.48 16.49
CA HIS A 93 22.68 3.77 16.18
C HIS A 93 22.97 3.62 14.69
N PHE A 94 22.26 4.40 13.87
CA PHE A 94 22.37 4.31 12.41
C PHE A 94 23.81 4.56 11.91
N ASN A 95 24.36 3.58 11.20
CA ASN A 95 25.68 3.72 10.58
C ASN A 95 25.54 4.22 9.14
N PHE A 96 25.67 5.55 8.97
CA PHE A 96 25.57 6.22 7.67
C PHE A 96 26.67 5.85 6.66
N VAL A 97 27.76 5.22 7.10
CA VAL A 97 28.85 4.77 6.22
C VAL A 97 28.63 3.35 5.75
N LYS A 98 28.23 2.46 6.67
CA LYS A 98 27.95 1.05 6.41
C LYS A 98 26.54 0.73 6.94
N PRO A 99 25.49 0.83 6.11
CA PRO A 99 24.13 0.59 6.55
C PRO A 99 23.99 -0.84 7.07
N GLN A 100 23.23 -0.98 8.15
CA GLN A 100 22.81 -2.27 8.69
C GLN A 100 21.30 -2.37 8.53
N ALA A 101 20.86 -3.45 7.91
CA ALA A 101 19.44 -3.69 7.70
C ALA A 101 18.82 -4.27 8.97
N SER A 102 17.68 -3.73 9.36
CA SER A 102 16.80 -4.35 10.34
C SER A 102 15.82 -5.28 9.63
N GLU A 103 15.54 -6.46 10.18
CA GLU A 103 14.47 -7.34 9.71
C GLU A 103 13.07 -6.82 10.07
N HIS A 104 12.98 -5.78 10.90
CA HIS A 104 11.73 -5.22 11.42
C HIS A 104 11.14 -4.07 10.60
N LEU A 105 11.53 -3.92 9.33
CA LEU A 105 10.92 -2.91 8.45
C LEU A 105 9.39 -3.09 8.30
N TRP A 106 8.87 -4.31 8.51
CA TRP A 106 7.43 -4.57 8.58
C TRP A 106 6.74 -3.81 9.73
N LEU A 107 7.45 -3.62 10.84
CA LEU A 107 6.98 -2.83 11.98
C LEU A 107 7.04 -1.34 11.62
N TYR A 108 8.17 -0.88 11.10
CA TYR A 108 8.41 0.54 10.83
C TYR A 108 7.52 1.10 9.72
N GLU A 109 7.38 0.38 8.60
CA GLU A 109 6.62 0.85 7.43
C GLU A 109 5.28 0.15 7.28
N GLY A 110 5.27 -1.17 7.42
CA GLY A 110 4.04 -1.96 7.23
C GLY A 110 2.98 -1.62 8.27
N THR A 111 3.37 -1.55 9.55
CA THR A 111 2.44 -1.24 10.64
C THR A 111 2.03 0.22 10.61
N THR A 112 2.94 1.14 10.26
CA THR A 112 2.60 2.56 10.04
C THR A 112 1.58 2.73 8.92
N GLU A 113 1.76 2.05 7.80
CA GLU A 113 0.82 2.13 6.68
C GLU A 113 -0.51 1.42 6.96
N TRP A 114 -0.54 0.42 7.85
CA TRP A 114 -1.81 -0.12 8.35
C TRP A 114 -2.51 0.89 9.28
N ALA A 115 -1.77 1.45 10.23
CA ALA A 115 -2.28 2.40 11.20
C ALA A 115 -2.85 3.64 10.51
N SER A 116 -2.13 4.19 9.52
CA SER A 116 -2.51 5.38 8.74
C SER A 116 -3.91 5.23 8.11
N LYS A 117 -4.31 4.01 7.74
CA LYS A 117 -5.62 3.74 7.13
C LYS A 117 -6.66 3.26 8.14
N ILE A 118 -6.30 2.43 9.12
CA ILE A 118 -7.27 1.91 10.10
C ILE A 118 -7.73 3.01 11.07
N MET A 119 -6.88 3.97 11.40
CA MET A 119 -7.28 5.11 12.24
C MET A 119 -8.34 5.97 11.55
N GLN A 120 -8.28 6.09 10.22
CA GLN A 120 -9.29 6.80 9.43
C GLN A 120 -10.64 6.08 9.47
N LEU A 121 -10.64 4.75 9.32
CA LEU A 121 -11.86 3.96 9.43
C LEU A 121 -12.48 4.09 10.82
N ARG A 122 -11.66 3.94 11.86
CA ARG A 122 -12.11 3.95 13.26
C ARG A 122 -12.48 5.36 13.75
N GLY A 123 -11.93 6.39 13.13
CA GLY A 123 -12.27 7.80 13.33
C GLY A 123 -13.44 8.30 12.49
N ASP A 124 -14.16 7.41 11.78
CA ASP A 124 -15.28 7.73 10.88
C ASP A 124 -14.92 8.68 9.72
N LEU A 125 -13.64 8.76 9.33
CA LEU A 125 -13.17 9.63 8.23
C LEU A 125 -13.31 8.97 6.86
N ILE A 126 -13.30 7.64 6.82
CA ILE A 126 -13.56 6.85 5.62
C ILE A 126 -14.58 5.76 5.94
N SER A 127 -15.37 5.37 4.95
CA SER A 127 -16.33 4.29 5.12
C SER A 127 -15.63 2.93 5.20
N LEU A 128 -16.34 1.91 5.72
CA LEU A 128 -15.87 0.52 5.66
C LEU A 128 -15.63 0.07 4.20
N GLU A 129 -16.49 0.50 3.27
CA GLU A 129 -16.32 0.18 1.85
C GLU A 129 -15.02 0.77 1.29
N ASP A 130 -14.70 2.01 1.61
CA ASP A 130 -13.44 2.65 1.22
C ASP A 130 -12.24 1.92 1.79
N TYR A 131 -12.29 1.54 3.07
CA TYR A 131 -11.22 0.77 3.70
C TYR A 131 -11.03 -0.61 3.04
N LEU A 132 -12.11 -1.33 2.75
CA LEU A 132 -12.04 -2.61 2.04
C LEU A 132 -11.49 -2.44 0.62
N ASN A 133 -11.82 -1.35 -0.06
CA ASN A 133 -11.23 -1.00 -1.36
C ASN A 133 -9.72 -0.70 -1.27
N ILE A 134 -9.27 -0.07 -0.18
CA ILE A 134 -7.83 0.12 0.10
C ILE A 134 -7.15 -1.25 0.23
N LEU A 135 -7.72 -2.20 0.99
CA LEU A 135 -7.16 -3.55 1.13
C LEU A 135 -7.14 -4.33 -0.19
N LYS A 136 -8.22 -4.25 -0.97
CA LYS A 136 -8.31 -4.79 -2.33
C LYS A 136 -7.16 -4.27 -3.19
N ASN A 137 -6.90 -2.97 -3.17
CA ASN A 137 -5.81 -2.37 -3.93
C ASN A 137 -4.43 -2.81 -3.43
N LYS A 138 -4.21 -2.92 -2.11
CA LYS A 138 -2.95 -3.44 -1.55
C LYS A 138 -2.70 -4.89 -1.99
N LEU A 139 -3.71 -5.75 -1.98
CA LEU A 139 -3.61 -7.12 -2.48
C LEU A 139 -3.29 -7.18 -3.97
N ARG A 140 -3.99 -6.37 -4.79
CA ARG A 140 -3.70 -6.26 -6.22
C ARG A 140 -2.26 -5.85 -6.49
N ILE A 141 -1.73 -4.90 -5.72
CA ILE A 141 -0.33 -4.47 -5.87
C ILE A 141 0.63 -5.58 -5.41
N ASN A 142 0.36 -6.22 -4.27
CA ASN A 142 1.09 -7.40 -3.79
C ASN A 142 1.11 -8.57 -4.80
N ASP A 143 0.13 -8.67 -5.70
CA ASP A 143 0.10 -9.64 -6.80
C ASP A 143 1.19 -9.45 -7.86
N HIS A 144 1.77 -8.26 -7.96
CA HIS A 144 2.84 -7.96 -8.92
C HIS A 144 4.25 -8.20 -8.34
N PHE A 145 4.35 -8.50 -7.05
CA PHE A 145 5.61 -8.80 -6.39
C PHE A 145 5.89 -10.31 -6.32
N ARG A 146 7.16 -10.65 -6.07
CA ARG A 146 7.59 -12.04 -5.95
C ARG A 146 6.91 -12.72 -4.77
N LYS A 147 6.38 -13.92 -5.01
CA LYS A 147 5.65 -14.70 -4.00
C LYS A 147 6.56 -15.49 -3.06
N ASP A 148 7.84 -15.61 -3.40
CA ASP A 148 8.88 -16.28 -2.63
C ASP A 148 9.73 -15.31 -1.80
N TYR A 149 9.28 -14.06 -1.63
CA TYR A 149 10.03 -12.99 -0.98
C TYR A 149 9.31 -12.52 0.29
N SER A 150 9.89 -12.82 1.45
CA SER A 150 9.28 -12.50 2.74
C SER A 150 9.50 -11.03 3.14
N LEU A 151 8.77 -10.55 4.15
CA LEU A 151 8.95 -9.20 4.66
C LEU A 151 10.31 -9.04 5.34
N SER A 152 10.76 -10.05 6.10
CA SER A 152 12.11 -10.07 6.68
C SER A 152 13.19 -10.07 5.59
N GLN A 153 13.05 -10.89 4.54
CA GLN A 153 14.01 -10.90 3.43
C GLN A 153 14.04 -9.53 2.73
N LEU A 154 12.88 -8.92 2.48
CA LEU A 154 12.79 -7.58 1.89
C LEU A 154 13.49 -6.54 2.73
N ALA A 155 13.27 -6.57 4.04
CA ALA A 155 13.88 -5.64 4.98
C ALA A 155 15.41 -5.75 4.96
N LEU A 156 15.93 -6.98 5.04
CA LEU A 156 17.37 -7.29 5.00
C LEU A 156 18.03 -6.92 3.67
N ASP A 157 17.31 -7.11 2.56
CA ASP A 157 17.79 -6.82 1.21
C ASP A 157 17.50 -5.40 0.74
N SER A 158 16.95 -4.52 1.57
CA SER A 158 16.44 -3.18 1.19
C SER A 158 17.46 -2.30 0.46
N PHE A 159 18.75 -2.48 0.73
CA PHE A 159 19.86 -1.78 0.09
C PHE A 159 20.37 -2.45 -1.20
N SER A 160 19.87 -3.64 -1.54
CA SER A 160 20.28 -4.41 -2.71
C SER A 160 19.41 -4.10 -3.94
N MET A 161 19.91 -4.41 -5.13
CA MET A 161 19.12 -4.31 -6.35
C MET A 161 17.91 -5.25 -6.37
N ALA A 162 18.03 -6.44 -5.75
CA ALA A 162 16.93 -7.39 -5.63
C ALA A 162 15.82 -6.84 -4.72
N GLY A 163 16.19 -6.35 -3.54
CA GLY A 163 15.26 -5.73 -2.59
C GLY A 163 14.62 -4.46 -3.12
N LYS A 164 15.36 -3.63 -3.87
CA LYS A 164 14.80 -2.42 -4.53
C LYS A 164 13.58 -2.74 -5.40
N GLY A 165 13.61 -3.86 -6.12
CA GLY A 165 12.49 -4.30 -6.95
C GLY A 165 11.27 -4.79 -6.16
N GLN A 166 11.45 -5.12 -4.87
CA GLN A 166 10.40 -5.63 -3.99
C GLN A 166 9.97 -4.60 -2.92
N TYR A 167 10.76 -3.54 -2.71
CA TYR A 167 10.64 -2.63 -1.57
C TYR A 167 9.24 -2.06 -1.38
N GLY A 168 8.56 -1.66 -2.46
CA GLY A 168 7.19 -1.15 -2.41
C GLY A 168 6.20 -2.11 -1.73
N ASN A 169 6.47 -3.43 -1.74
CA ASN A 169 5.59 -4.40 -1.09
C ASN A 169 5.57 -4.30 0.43
N ILE A 170 6.51 -3.59 1.06
CA ILE A 170 6.49 -3.37 2.52
C ILE A 170 5.23 -2.59 2.94
N TYR A 171 4.81 -1.60 2.15
CA TYR A 171 3.61 -0.79 2.37
C TYR A 171 2.30 -1.53 2.04
N HIS A 172 2.39 -2.60 1.25
CA HIS A 172 1.22 -3.38 0.83
C HIS A 172 1.08 -4.65 1.65
N ARG A 173 2.01 -5.60 1.47
CA ARG A 173 2.05 -6.84 2.23
C ARG A 173 2.25 -6.59 3.72
N GLY A 174 3.13 -5.66 4.11
CA GLY A 174 3.36 -5.33 5.52
C GLY A 174 2.09 -4.81 6.21
N ALA A 175 1.38 -3.87 5.58
CA ALA A 175 0.10 -3.36 6.10
C ALA A 175 -0.99 -4.43 6.18
N LEU A 176 -1.06 -5.35 5.20
CA LEU A 176 -1.99 -6.48 5.26
C LEU A 176 -1.66 -7.41 6.44
N VAL A 177 -0.38 -7.72 6.67
CA VAL A 177 0.06 -8.56 7.79
C VAL A 177 -0.18 -7.88 9.14
N ALA A 178 0.04 -6.56 9.25
CA ALA A 178 -0.33 -5.79 10.44
C ALA A 178 -1.84 -5.84 10.71
N GLY A 179 -2.68 -5.77 9.68
CA GLY A 179 -4.12 -6.00 9.81
C GLY A 179 -4.49 -7.41 10.30
N LEU A 180 -3.74 -8.44 9.89
CA LEU A 180 -3.92 -9.80 10.42
C LEU A 180 -3.54 -9.90 11.90
N LEU A 181 -2.44 -9.25 12.31
CA LEU A 181 -2.03 -9.16 13.72
C LEU A 181 -3.15 -8.53 14.55
N ASP A 182 -3.71 -7.40 14.11
CA ASP A 182 -4.80 -6.72 14.82
C ASP A 182 -6.04 -7.61 14.98
N LEU A 183 -6.49 -8.25 13.89
CA LEU A 183 -7.63 -9.18 13.94
C LEU A 183 -7.35 -10.38 14.84
N ARG A 184 -6.13 -10.94 14.81
CA ARG A 184 -5.74 -12.08 15.65
C ARG A 184 -5.72 -11.70 17.13
N LEU A 185 -5.16 -10.54 17.46
CA LEU A 185 -5.11 -10.03 18.82
C LEU A 185 -6.52 -9.77 19.35
N LEU A 186 -7.38 -9.13 18.55
CA LEU A 186 -8.78 -8.90 18.92
C LEU A 186 -9.52 -10.22 19.12
N GLU A 187 -9.34 -11.21 18.25
CA GLU A 187 -9.95 -12.54 18.42
C GLU A 187 -9.52 -13.19 19.74
N LEU A 188 -8.21 -13.29 20.00
CA LEU A 188 -7.66 -13.94 21.20
C LEU A 188 -8.01 -13.21 22.50
N SER A 189 -8.29 -11.91 22.42
CA SER A 189 -8.69 -11.08 23.56
C SER A 189 -10.20 -10.90 23.72
N ASN A 190 -11.02 -11.56 22.89
CA ASN A 190 -12.47 -11.36 22.82
C ASN A 190 -12.86 -9.88 22.58
N GLY A 191 -12.17 -9.23 21.65
CA GLY A 191 -12.40 -7.86 21.21
C GLY A 191 -11.84 -6.77 22.12
N LYS A 192 -11.00 -7.12 23.11
CA LYS A 192 -10.53 -6.18 24.15
C LYS A 192 -9.17 -5.56 23.87
N ARG A 193 -8.32 -6.22 23.09
CA ARG A 193 -6.93 -5.85 22.86
C ARG A 193 -6.51 -6.21 21.43
N GLY A 194 -6.36 -5.21 20.58
CA GLY A 194 -5.84 -5.31 19.23
C GLY A 194 -4.38 -4.88 19.13
N LEU A 195 -3.92 -4.66 17.90
CA LEU A 195 -2.54 -4.21 17.64
C LEU A 195 -2.33 -2.78 18.15
N ARG A 196 -3.36 -1.93 18.13
CA ARG A 196 -3.35 -0.57 18.70
C ARG A 196 -2.84 -0.57 20.15
N GLU A 197 -3.47 -1.38 21.01
CA GLU A 197 -3.12 -1.46 22.44
C GLU A 197 -1.69 -1.97 22.63
N VAL A 198 -1.28 -2.97 21.83
CA VAL A 198 0.09 -3.50 21.88
C VAL A 198 1.11 -2.43 21.47
N LEU A 199 0.82 -1.62 20.46
CA LEU A 199 1.70 -0.51 20.06
C LEU A 199 1.83 0.53 21.17
N ILE A 200 0.73 0.92 21.83
CA ILE A 200 0.77 1.85 22.97
C ILE A 200 1.63 1.26 24.11
N GLU A 201 1.45 -0.03 24.44
CA GLU A 201 2.25 -0.70 25.46
C GLU A 201 3.75 -0.76 25.10
N LEU A 202 4.08 -1.01 23.83
CA LEU A 202 5.45 -1.02 23.33
C LEU A 202 6.06 0.39 23.38
N THR A 203 5.31 1.42 22.98
CA THR A 203 5.71 2.83 23.08
C THR A 203 6.02 3.22 24.54
N GLN A 204 5.23 2.76 25.51
CA GLN A 204 5.50 2.99 26.94
C GLN A 204 6.72 2.21 27.44
N ARG A 205 6.96 1.00 26.92
CA ARG A 205 8.05 0.12 27.36
C ARG A 205 9.44 0.54 26.84
N TYR A 206 9.47 1.03 25.61
CA TYR A 206 10.68 1.40 24.89
C TYR A 206 10.81 2.94 24.87
N GLY A 207 9.88 3.63 24.23
CA GLY A 207 9.95 5.07 24.09
C GLY A 207 11.17 5.48 23.24
N PRO A 208 11.46 6.79 23.15
CA PRO A 208 12.38 7.30 22.13
C PRO A 208 13.86 7.00 22.40
N ASN A 209 14.22 6.56 23.61
CA ASN A 209 15.62 6.44 24.05
C ASN A 209 16.03 5.02 24.45
N LYS A 210 15.18 4.01 24.21
CA LYS A 210 15.46 2.63 24.62
C LYS A 210 15.10 1.68 23.48
N PRO A 211 16.09 1.25 22.69
CA PRO A 211 15.83 0.30 21.64
C PRO A 211 15.39 -1.07 22.20
N PHE A 212 14.59 -1.80 21.42
CA PHE A 212 14.43 -3.24 21.59
C PHE A 212 15.62 -3.99 20.97
N SER A 213 15.80 -5.26 21.32
CA SER A 213 16.81 -6.10 20.67
C SER A 213 16.30 -6.63 19.33
N GLU A 214 17.05 -6.38 18.26
CA GLU A 214 16.79 -6.84 16.90
C GLU A 214 16.50 -8.34 16.85
N GLU A 215 17.32 -9.15 17.53
CA GLU A 215 17.21 -10.61 17.55
C GLU A 215 16.00 -11.11 18.36
N GLU A 216 15.71 -10.48 19.51
CA GLU A 216 14.72 -10.98 20.47
C GLU A 216 13.32 -10.37 20.31
N PHE A 217 13.14 -9.43 19.39
CA PHE A 217 11.89 -8.66 19.31
C PHE A 217 10.65 -9.54 19.07
N PHE A 218 10.73 -10.50 18.14
CA PHE A 218 9.59 -11.40 17.88
C PHE A 218 9.21 -12.25 19.10
N ASN A 219 10.20 -12.74 19.85
CA ASN A 219 9.98 -13.50 21.09
C ASN A 219 9.37 -12.60 22.17
N THR A 220 9.87 -11.37 22.28
CA THR A 220 9.36 -10.38 23.23
C THR A 220 7.92 -10.01 22.92
N PHE A 221 7.59 -9.71 21.66
CA PHE A 221 6.23 -9.40 21.22
C PHE A 221 5.28 -10.56 21.50
N THR A 222 5.68 -11.78 21.15
CA THR A 222 4.88 -13.00 21.41
C THR A 222 4.60 -13.17 22.90
N SER A 223 5.63 -12.99 23.74
CA SER A 223 5.52 -13.13 25.20
C SER A 223 4.64 -12.05 25.84
N LEU A 224 4.58 -10.86 25.25
CA LEU A 224 3.71 -9.76 25.67
C LEU A 224 2.26 -9.94 25.22
N THR A 225 1.99 -10.87 24.30
CA THR A 225 0.69 -11.05 23.67
C THR A 225 0.16 -12.45 23.90
N TYR A 226 0.23 -13.30 22.88
CA TYR A 226 -0.24 -14.67 22.91
C TYR A 226 0.72 -15.55 22.11
N PRO A 227 0.95 -16.82 22.51
CA PRO A 227 1.80 -17.75 21.76
C PRO A 227 1.44 -17.87 20.27
N GLU A 228 0.15 -17.79 19.94
CA GLU A 228 -0.37 -17.89 18.57
C GLU A 228 0.04 -16.71 17.67
N ILE A 229 0.54 -15.61 18.23
CA ILE A 229 1.08 -14.49 17.45
C ILE A 229 2.41 -14.87 16.80
N ALA A 230 3.18 -15.81 17.39
CA ALA A 230 4.39 -16.33 16.77
C ALA A 230 4.12 -16.93 15.38
N ASP A 231 2.94 -17.54 15.17
CA ASP A 231 2.57 -18.11 13.88
C ASP A 231 2.42 -17.04 12.80
N ILE A 232 1.89 -15.86 13.14
CA ILE A 232 1.81 -14.74 12.20
C ILE A 232 3.21 -14.29 11.78
N PHE A 233 4.12 -14.13 12.74
CA PHE A 233 5.50 -13.74 12.45
C PHE A 233 6.21 -14.79 11.59
N ASN A 234 6.14 -16.06 11.97
CA ASN A 234 6.85 -17.12 11.27
C ASN A 234 6.33 -17.31 9.84
N ARG A 235 5.02 -17.28 9.63
CA ARG A 235 4.40 -17.59 8.33
C ARG A 235 4.34 -16.40 7.39
N TYR A 236 4.05 -15.20 7.89
CA TYR A 236 3.71 -14.06 7.04
C TYR A 236 4.75 -12.94 7.03
N VAL A 237 5.59 -12.85 8.08
CA VAL A 237 6.70 -11.89 8.16
C VAL A 237 8.01 -12.56 7.72
N LYS A 238 8.42 -13.62 8.41
CA LYS A 238 9.68 -14.34 8.18
C LYS A 238 9.61 -15.24 6.94
N SER A 239 8.46 -15.88 6.73
CA SER A 239 8.15 -16.65 5.51
C SER A 239 7.25 -15.85 4.56
N ALA A 240 7.23 -16.26 3.31
CA ALA A 240 6.47 -15.59 2.24
C ALA A 240 5.10 -16.24 2.00
N GLU A 241 4.49 -16.90 2.99
CA GLU A 241 3.23 -17.61 2.78
C GLU A 241 2.11 -16.66 2.31
N ALA A 242 1.16 -17.20 1.55
CA ALA A 242 0.00 -16.44 1.09
C ALA A 242 -0.83 -15.94 2.28
N ILE A 243 -1.24 -14.67 2.24
CA ILE A 243 -2.00 -14.05 3.34
C ILE A 243 -3.43 -14.64 3.35
N PRO A 244 -3.88 -15.28 4.44
CA PRO A 244 -5.19 -15.94 4.52
C PRO A 244 -6.33 -14.94 4.76
N MET A 245 -6.56 -14.04 3.80
CA MET A 245 -7.58 -12.99 3.92
C MET A 245 -8.98 -13.56 4.20
N ARG A 246 -9.34 -14.69 3.58
CA ARG A 246 -10.63 -15.37 3.81
C ARG A 246 -10.82 -15.74 5.28
N ASP A 247 -9.80 -16.32 5.91
CA ASP A 247 -9.92 -16.86 7.25
C ASP A 247 -10.01 -15.75 8.29
N TYR A 248 -9.25 -14.66 8.12
CA TYR A 248 -9.23 -13.56 9.09
C TYR A 248 -10.42 -12.61 8.94
N TYR A 249 -10.79 -12.25 7.71
CA TYR A 249 -11.95 -11.36 7.49
C TYR A 249 -13.27 -12.10 7.70
N GLY A 250 -13.30 -13.43 7.48
CA GLY A 250 -14.45 -14.27 7.82
C GLY A 250 -14.80 -14.22 9.31
N LYS A 251 -13.82 -14.03 10.21
CA LYS A 251 -14.06 -13.91 11.66
C LYS A 251 -14.84 -12.66 12.05
N ILE A 252 -14.85 -11.63 11.21
CA ILE A 252 -15.59 -10.39 11.42
C ILE A 252 -16.78 -10.27 10.45
N GLY A 253 -17.23 -11.38 9.86
CA GLY A 253 -18.40 -11.38 8.97
C GLY A 253 -18.15 -10.59 7.67
N ILE A 254 -16.94 -10.67 7.13
CA ILE A 254 -16.56 -10.13 5.82
C ILE A 254 -16.11 -11.30 4.95
N VAL A 255 -16.81 -11.50 3.84
CA VAL A 255 -16.47 -12.51 2.84
C VAL A 255 -15.34 -11.97 1.96
N TYR A 256 -14.31 -12.78 1.75
CA TYR A 256 -13.24 -12.48 0.80
C TYR A 256 -13.16 -13.52 -0.31
N THR A 257 -13.17 -13.02 -1.54
CA THR A 257 -13.08 -13.81 -2.76
C THR A 257 -11.93 -13.30 -3.62
N GLU A 258 -10.93 -14.15 -3.86
CA GLU A 258 -9.74 -13.75 -4.62
C GLU A 258 -10.06 -13.41 -6.08
N THR A 259 -10.95 -14.18 -6.71
CA THR A 259 -11.35 -13.98 -8.12
C THR A 259 -12.85 -14.13 -8.26
N VAL A 260 -13.50 -13.10 -8.79
CA VAL A 260 -14.93 -13.12 -9.16
C VAL A 260 -15.04 -13.01 -10.67
N HIS A 261 -15.62 -14.04 -11.26
CA HIS A 261 -16.07 -14.08 -12.64
C HIS A 261 -17.44 -13.41 -12.70
N THR A 262 -17.52 -12.18 -13.22
CA THR A 262 -18.77 -11.40 -13.18
C THR A 262 -19.77 -11.84 -14.26
N GLY A 263 -19.33 -12.62 -15.25
CA GLY A 263 -20.12 -12.93 -16.45
C GLY A 263 -20.32 -11.73 -17.40
N GLN A 264 -19.95 -10.50 -16.99
CA GLN A 264 -19.98 -9.33 -17.85
C GLN A 264 -18.85 -9.42 -18.88
N ILE A 265 -19.17 -9.24 -20.15
CA ILE A 265 -18.19 -9.18 -21.24
C ILE A 265 -17.89 -7.72 -21.57
N ASP A 266 -16.65 -7.32 -21.37
CA ASP A 266 -16.14 -5.99 -21.71
C ASP A 266 -15.31 -6.03 -23.00
N THR A 267 -15.19 -4.88 -23.64
CA THR A 267 -14.25 -4.70 -24.76
C THR A 267 -12.97 -4.04 -24.27
N THR A 268 -11.81 -4.58 -24.66
CA THR A 268 -10.51 -4.04 -24.27
C THR A 268 -9.55 -3.96 -25.46
N ALA A 269 -8.63 -2.99 -25.41
CA ALA A 269 -7.49 -2.90 -26.30
C ALA A 269 -6.33 -3.84 -25.86
N GLY A 270 -6.42 -4.42 -24.65
CA GLY A 270 -5.37 -5.31 -24.14
C GLY A 270 -4.00 -4.64 -23.97
N LEU A 271 -3.96 -3.32 -23.79
CA LEU A 271 -2.75 -2.53 -23.63
C LEU A 271 -2.52 -2.20 -22.16
N LYS A 272 -1.32 -2.44 -21.66
CA LYS A 272 -0.88 -2.05 -20.31
C LYS A 272 0.50 -1.44 -20.41
N LEU A 273 0.65 -0.22 -19.88
CA LEU A 273 1.89 0.55 -19.91
C LEU A 273 2.44 0.73 -18.50
N THR A 274 3.76 0.72 -18.39
CA THR A 274 4.50 1.07 -17.18
C THR A 274 5.70 1.94 -17.51
N MET A 275 6.26 2.64 -16.52
CA MET A 275 7.51 3.37 -16.67
C MET A 275 8.67 2.46 -16.26
N GLN A 276 9.61 2.23 -17.18
CA GLN A 276 10.82 1.46 -16.95
C GLN A 276 12.02 2.19 -17.56
N ASN A 277 13.06 2.46 -16.76
CA ASN A 277 14.28 3.14 -17.22
C ASN A 277 14.02 4.44 -17.99
N GLN A 278 13.12 5.29 -17.47
CA GLN A 278 12.69 6.56 -18.09
C GLN A 278 11.98 6.41 -19.46
N LYS A 279 11.59 5.18 -19.82
CA LYS A 279 10.79 4.88 -21.01
C LYS A 279 9.44 4.34 -20.59
N VAL A 280 8.41 4.67 -21.37
CA VAL A 280 7.09 4.04 -21.23
C VAL A 280 7.11 2.76 -22.05
N VAL A 281 6.88 1.62 -21.39
CA VAL A 281 6.95 0.29 -22.01
C VAL A 281 5.66 -0.49 -21.79
N PHE A 282 5.36 -1.43 -22.67
CA PHE A 282 4.30 -2.40 -22.45
C PHE A 282 4.72 -3.47 -21.44
N ASN A 283 3.81 -3.83 -20.53
CA ASN A 283 4.06 -4.88 -19.53
C ASN A 283 2.77 -5.61 -19.16
N ASP A 284 2.87 -6.87 -18.74
CA ASP A 284 1.73 -7.71 -18.34
C ASP A 284 0.63 -7.77 -19.43
N LEU A 285 1.07 -7.85 -20.69
CA LEU A 285 0.19 -7.96 -21.85
C LEU A 285 -0.57 -9.30 -21.85
N PRO A 286 -1.86 -9.30 -22.20
CA PRO A 286 -2.63 -10.53 -22.35
C PRO A 286 -2.18 -11.32 -23.59
N GLU A 287 -2.42 -12.63 -23.57
CA GLU A 287 -2.03 -13.57 -24.63
C GLU A 287 -2.50 -13.13 -26.02
N GLN A 288 -3.72 -12.61 -26.13
CA GLN A 288 -4.26 -12.09 -27.39
C GLN A 288 -3.42 -10.93 -27.96
N THR A 289 -2.95 -10.01 -27.10
CA THR A 289 -2.09 -8.90 -27.52
C THR A 289 -0.70 -9.39 -27.90
N LEU A 290 -0.14 -10.35 -27.14
CA LEU A 290 1.14 -10.98 -27.47
C LEU A 290 1.08 -11.71 -28.82
N ALA A 291 0.00 -12.43 -29.09
CA ALA A 291 -0.23 -13.13 -30.34
C ALA A 291 -0.34 -12.19 -31.56
N MET A 292 -0.70 -10.92 -31.36
CA MET A 292 -0.71 -9.89 -32.40
C MET A 292 0.68 -9.25 -32.64
N GLY A 293 1.71 -9.66 -31.90
CA GLY A 293 3.12 -9.30 -32.16
C GLY A 293 3.69 -8.17 -31.28
N LEU A 294 2.89 -7.60 -30.38
CA LEU A 294 3.37 -6.69 -29.34
C LEU A 294 4.01 -7.50 -28.22
N GLN A 295 5.10 -7.02 -27.60
CA GLN A 295 5.84 -7.75 -26.57
C GLN A 295 5.95 -6.94 -25.27
N ASN A 296 6.05 -7.66 -24.15
CA ASN A 296 6.44 -7.04 -22.88
C ASN A 296 7.87 -6.48 -23.01
N GLY A 297 8.09 -5.25 -22.59
CA GLY A 297 9.35 -4.51 -22.74
C GLY A 297 9.40 -3.59 -23.96
N ASP A 298 8.45 -3.70 -24.91
CA ASP A 298 8.36 -2.78 -26.06
C ASP A 298 8.14 -1.35 -25.59
N ALA A 299 8.99 -0.41 -26.01
CA ALA A 299 8.84 1.00 -25.65
C ALA A 299 7.90 1.71 -26.63
N ILE A 300 6.79 2.28 -26.13
CA ILE A 300 5.81 2.94 -27.00
C ILE A 300 6.37 4.24 -27.61
N LYS A 301 6.13 4.43 -28.92
CA LYS A 301 6.56 5.61 -29.69
C LYS A 301 5.40 6.36 -30.31
N ALA A 302 4.41 5.66 -30.89
CA ALA A 302 3.26 6.29 -31.52
C ALA A 302 2.03 5.36 -31.50
N ILE A 303 0.85 5.97 -31.63
CA ILE A 303 -0.43 5.27 -31.86
C ILE A 303 -1.08 5.88 -33.08
N ASN A 304 -1.45 5.07 -34.07
CA ASN A 304 -2.03 5.54 -35.34
C ASN A 304 -1.20 6.65 -36.01
N GLY A 305 0.13 6.52 -35.96
CA GLY A 305 1.08 7.50 -36.50
C GLY A 305 1.19 8.80 -35.70
N LYS A 306 0.42 9.00 -34.62
CA LYS A 306 0.54 10.13 -33.71
C LYS A 306 1.55 9.80 -32.61
N GLU A 307 2.55 10.66 -32.45
CA GLU A 307 3.58 10.50 -31.40
C GLU A 307 2.95 10.33 -30.02
N PHE A 308 3.43 9.35 -29.27
CA PHE A 308 3.02 9.14 -27.88
C PHE A 308 3.79 10.08 -26.96
N THR A 309 3.06 10.88 -26.18
CA THR A 309 3.63 11.74 -25.16
C THR A 309 2.78 11.69 -23.88
N MET A 310 3.38 12.06 -22.75
CA MET A 310 2.65 12.19 -21.49
C MET A 310 1.55 13.26 -21.53
N LYS A 311 1.58 14.18 -22.50
CA LYS A 311 0.55 15.22 -22.65
C LYS A 311 -0.67 14.72 -23.42
N ASN A 312 -0.49 13.80 -24.37
CA ASN A 312 -1.56 13.36 -25.28
C ASN A 312 -2.04 11.92 -25.07
N PHE A 313 -1.40 11.12 -24.19
CA PHE A 313 -1.75 9.71 -24.02
C PHE A 313 -3.24 9.48 -23.77
N ARG A 314 -3.89 10.31 -22.93
CA ARG A 314 -5.34 10.18 -22.65
C ARG A 314 -6.19 10.31 -23.90
N ALA A 315 -5.82 11.21 -24.83
CA ALA A 315 -6.53 11.38 -26.09
C ALA A 315 -6.29 10.17 -27.01
N LEU A 316 -5.04 9.72 -27.14
CA LEU A 316 -4.70 8.55 -27.97
C LEU A 316 -5.43 7.27 -27.52
N PHE A 317 -5.47 7.00 -26.21
CA PHE A 317 -6.18 5.85 -25.67
C PHE A 317 -7.70 5.99 -25.77
N ARG A 318 -8.24 7.21 -25.69
CA ARG A 318 -9.66 7.46 -25.95
C ARG A 318 -10.03 7.14 -27.39
N GLU A 319 -9.19 7.50 -28.35
CA GLU A 319 -9.39 7.14 -29.77
C GLU A 319 -9.48 5.62 -29.94
N ILE A 320 -8.55 4.85 -29.36
CA ILE A 320 -8.61 3.38 -29.39
C ILE A 320 -9.90 2.86 -28.74
N ASN A 321 -10.30 3.42 -27.59
CA ASN A 321 -11.49 2.96 -26.89
C ASN A 321 -12.79 3.17 -27.68
N MET A 322 -12.83 4.15 -28.59
CA MET A 322 -13.98 4.42 -29.47
C MET A 322 -14.06 3.51 -30.69
N LEU A 323 -12.97 2.81 -31.06
CA LEU A 323 -12.96 1.88 -32.20
C LEU A 323 -13.86 0.66 -31.95
N GLY A 324 -14.45 0.11 -33.01
CA GLY A 324 -15.10 -1.19 -33.02
C GLY A 324 -14.12 -2.36 -32.78
N LEU A 325 -14.66 -3.56 -32.58
CA LEU A 325 -13.85 -4.78 -32.35
C LEU A 325 -13.01 -5.17 -33.58
N ASP A 326 -13.53 -4.93 -34.79
CA ASP A 326 -12.88 -5.29 -36.04
C ASP A 326 -12.09 -4.14 -36.67
N GLU A 327 -12.11 -2.95 -36.06
CA GLU A 327 -11.36 -1.79 -36.53
C GLU A 327 -9.90 -1.88 -36.04
N PRO A 328 -8.91 -1.98 -36.96
CA PRO A 328 -7.52 -2.05 -36.58
C PRO A 328 -6.99 -0.69 -36.13
N TYR A 329 -6.00 -0.72 -35.25
CA TYR A 329 -5.15 0.43 -34.93
C TYR A 329 -3.68 0.01 -34.93
N THR A 330 -2.78 0.97 -35.12
CA THR A 330 -1.34 0.69 -35.12
C THR A 330 -0.67 1.25 -33.88
N VAL A 331 0.32 0.52 -33.39
CA VAL A 331 1.24 0.98 -32.35
C VAL A 331 2.66 0.88 -32.89
N THR A 332 3.37 2.00 -32.90
CA THR A 332 4.80 2.01 -33.20
C THR A 332 5.56 1.90 -31.89
N VAL A 333 6.51 0.97 -31.83
CA VAL A 333 7.34 0.68 -30.65
C VAL A 333 8.82 0.64 -31.01
N ALA A 334 9.67 0.92 -30.04
CA ALA A 334 11.09 0.61 -30.10
C ALA A 334 11.37 -0.70 -29.36
N ARG A 335 11.91 -1.70 -30.06
CA ARG A 335 12.33 -3.00 -29.54
C ARG A 335 13.80 -3.20 -29.91
N ASP A 336 14.65 -3.42 -28.91
CA ASP A 336 16.10 -3.59 -29.09
C ASP A 336 16.80 -2.48 -29.90
N GLY A 337 16.22 -1.27 -29.90
CA GLY A 337 16.74 -0.11 -30.63
C GLY A 337 16.16 0.07 -32.05
N GLU A 338 15.37 -0.88 -32.53
CA GLU A 338 14.69 -0.81 -33.84
C GLU A 338 13.21 -0.42 -33.68
N GLU A 339 12.68 0.30 -34.66
CA GLU A 339 11.26 0.65 -34.69
C GLU A 339 10.43 -0.39 -35.42
N HIS A 340 9.36 -0.85 -34.77
CA HIS A 340 8.38 -1.75 -35.34
C HIS A 340 6.99 -1.12 -35.27
N THR A 341 6.21 -1.30 -36.33
CA THR A 341 4.78 -0.92 -36.33
C THR A 341 3.94 -2.19 -36.26
N ILE A 342 3.21 -2.34 -35.16
CA ILE A 342 2.35 -3.49 -34.88
C ILE A 342 0.89 -3.09 -35.13
N THR A 343 0.17 -3.91 -35.90
CA THR A 343 -1.26 -3.73 -36.11
C THR A 343 -2.02 -4.57 -35.09
N LEU A 344 -2.90 -3.93 -34.33
CA LEU A 344 -3.68 -4.52 -33.25
C LEU A 344 -5.17 -4.28 -33.50
N LYS A 345 -6.01 -5.05 -32.79
CA LYS A 345 -7.46 -4.82 -32.72
C LYS A 345 -7.96 -5.08 -31.31
N LYS A 346 -9.09 -4.47 -30.96
CA LYS A 346 -9.74 -4.73 -29.67
C LYS A 346 -10.29 -6.16 -29.65
N PHE A 347 -10.48 -6.68 -28.46
CA PHE A 347 -11.12 -7.97 -28.25
C PHE A 347 -12.02 -7.94 -27.03
N THR A 348 -12.95 -8.89 -26.97
CA THR A 348 -13.82 -9.09 -25.82
C THR A 348 -13.10 -9.88 -24.75
N LYS A 349 -13.30 -9.50 -23.49
CA LYS A 349 -12.79 -10.22 -22.33
C LYS A 349 -13.84 -10.21 -21.24
N GLU A 350 -13.96 -11.31 -20.51
CA GLU A 350 -14.76 -11.33 -19.29
C GLU A 350 -14.17 -10.35 -18.26
N LYS A 351 -15.03 -9.50 -17.70
CA LYS A 351 -14.69 -8.66 -16.56
C LYS A 351 -14.48 -9.58 -15.36
N ILE A 352 -13.23 -9.70 -14.94
CA ILE A 352 -12.82 -10.41 -13.74
C ILE A 352 -12.49 -9.39 -12.68
N GLU A 353 -13.11 -9.51 -11.51
CA GLU A 353 -12.73 -8.74 -10.34
C GLU A 353 -11.80 -9.55 -9.45
N ARG A 354 -10.76 -8.90 -8.93
CA ARG A 354 -9.75 -9.52 -8.05
C ARG A 354 -9.85 -8.92 -6.65
N HIS A 355 -9.67 -9.77 -5.64
CA HIS A 355 -9.68 -9.43 -4.21
C HIS A 355 -10.95 -8.68 -3.78
N VAL A 356 -12.09 -9.31 -3.99
CA VAL A 356 -13.40 -8.77 -3.63
C VAL A 356 -13.66 -9.02 -2.14
N PHE A 357 -14.11 -7.98 -1.44
CA PHE A 357 -14.58 -8.04 -0.07
C PHE A 357 -16.05 -7.66 -0.03
N GLU A 358 -16.86 -8.47 0.64
CA GLU A 358 -18.29 -8.27 0.77
C GLU A 358 -18.69 -8.41 2.23
N ILE A 359 -19.57 -7.54 2.70
CA ILE A 359 -20.17 -7.70 4.02
C ILE A 359 -21.08 -8.91 3.96
N MET A 360 -20.93 -9.85 4.90
CA MET A 360 -21.80 -11.02 5.00
C MET A 360 -23.22 -10.57 5.34
N ASP A 361 -24.22 -11.11 4.62
CA ASP A 361 -25.64 -10.79 4.84
C ASP A 361 -26.12 -11.26 6.22
N ASP A 362 -25.74 -12.48 6.61
CA ASP A 362 -26.15 -13.13 7.87
C ASP A 362 -24.94 -13.49 8.76
N PRO A 363 -24.23 -12.52 9.35
CA PRO A 363 -23.11 -12.81 10.24
C PRO A 363 -23.59 -13.38 11.58
N THR A 364 -22.82 -14.28 12.19
CA THR A 364 -23.10 -14.76 13.54
C THR A 364 -23.00 -13.63 14.58
N PRO A 365 -23.63 -13.76 15.76
CA PRO A 365 -23.47 -12.78 16.84
C PRO A 365 -22.01 -12.52 17.22
N GLU A 366 -21.17 -13.56 17.21
CA GLU A 366 -19.73 -13.46 17.51
C GLU A 366 -18.98 -12.68 16.43
N GLN A 367 -19.27 -12.93 15.15
CA GLN A 367 -18.69 -12.19 14.03
C GLN A 367 -19.09 -10.71 14.09
N LEU A 368 -20.34 -10.42 14.39
CA LEU A 368 -20.83 -9.05 14.52
C LEU A 368 -20.17 -8.34 15.70
N ALA A 369 -20.06 -9.00 16.85
CA ALA A 369 -19.42 -8.45 18.04
C ALA A 369 -17.93 -8.14 17.78
N LEU A 370 -17.20 -9.06 17.16
CA LEU A 370 -15.79 -8.85 16.82
C LEU A 370 -15.61 -7.77 15.76
N ARG A 371 -16.50 -7.69 14.75
CA ARG A 371 -16.51 -6.60 13.77
C ARG A 371 -16.72 -5.25 14.45
N GLN A 372 -17.65 -5.15 15.41
CA GLN A 372 -17.89 -3.92 16.14
C GLN A 372 -16.68 -3.51 16.99
N ALA A 373 -16.03 -4.47 17.65
CA ALA A 373 -14.77 -4.21 18.35
C ALA A 373 -13.70 -3.70 17.38
N TRP A 374 -13.52 -4.38 16.25
CA TRP A 374 -12.54 -4.00 15.23
C TRP A 374 -12.79 -2.62 14.61
N LEU A 375 -14.05 -2.23 14.36
CA LEU A 375 -14.44 -0.94 13.80
C LEU A 375 -14.32 0.22 14.81
N LYS A 376 -14.44 -0.05 16.12
CA LYS A 376 -14.52 0.98 17.15
C LYS A 376 -13.31 1.02 18.08
N ASN A 377 -12.30 0.20 17.84
CA ASN A 377 -11.09 0.15 18.68
C ASN A 377 -10.17 1.36 18.43
N LEU A 378 -10.62 2.54 18.86
CA LEU A 378 -9.98 3.84 18.69
C LEU A 378 -9.44 4.39 20.00
#